data_AF-A0A4P7UGK1-F1
#
_entry.id   AF-A0A4P7UGK1-F1
#
_cell.length_a   1.000
_cell.length_b   1.000
_cell.length_c   1.000
_cell.angle_alpha   90.00
_cell.angle_beta   90.00
_cell.angle_gamma   90.00
#
_symmetry.space_group_name_H-M   'P 1'
#
loop_
_entity.id
_entity.type
_entity.pdbx_description
1 polymer ?
#
loop_
_entity_poly.entity_id
_entity_poly.type
_entity_poly.pdbx_seq_one_letter_code
_entity_poly.pdbx_strand_id
1 'polypeptide(L)' 'METPFYGSRQMKKYLWHQGIKIGRDRVRRLMRKMGLVAIYQKPRTSVRHPEHKIYPYLLRGLRINRR' A
#
# COMPACT_ATOMS: atom_id res chain seq x y z
N MET A 1 16.45 4.21 15.19
CA MET A 1 15.17 4.47 14.49
C MET A 1 14.13 3.55 15.10
N GLU A 2 13.41 4.01 16.12
CA GLU A 2 12.62 3.14 17.03
C GLU A 2 11.35 2.55 16.38
N THR A 3 10.82 3.18 15.33
CA THR A 3 9.52 2.80 14.72
C THR A 3 9.57 2.69 13.18
N PRO A 4 10.37 1.75 12.61
CA PRO A 4 10.55 1.63 11.15
C PRO A 4 9.27 1.24 10.38
N PHE A 5 8.22 0.78 11.09
CA PHE A 5 6.94 0.35 10.53
C PHE A 5 5.89 1.47 10.47
N TYR A 6 6.20 2.67 10.96
CA TYR A 6 5.22 3.77 10.98
C TYR A 6 4.97 4.34 9.59
N GLY A 7 3.84 3.96 8.99
CA GLY A 7 3.31 4.61 7.80
C GLY A 7 2.65 5.96 8.11
N SER A 8 2.25 6.66 7.04
CA SER A 8 1.59 7.98 7.12
C SER A 8 0.44 8.10 8.13
N ARG A 9 -0.31 7.01 8.37
CA ARG A 9 -1.42 6.98 9.33
C ARG A 9 -0.93 6.94 10.78
N GLN A 10 0.04 6.07 11.07
CA GLN A 10 0.64 5.95 12.41
C GLN A 10 1.44 7.20 12.75
N MET A 11 2.23 7.70 11.79
CA MET A 11 2.99 8.94 11.96
C MET A 11 2.08 10.14 12.23
N LYS A 12 0.90 10.23 11.59
CA LYS A 12 -0.10 11.26 11.92
C LYS A 12 -0.54 11.15 13.39
N LYS A 13 -0.90 9.95 13.86
CA LYS A 13 -1.32 9.74 15.25
C LYS A 13 -0.20 10.09 16.23
N TYR A 14 1.01 9.61 15.97
CA TYR A 14 2.19 9.93 16.76
C TYR A 14 2.39 11.44 16.90
N LEU A 15 2.37 12.18 15.80
CA LEU A 15 2.49 13.64 15.83
C LEU A 15 1.34 14.32 16.60
N TRP A 16 0.12 13.79 16.52
CA TRP A 16 -0.99 14.28 17.35
C TRP A 16 -0.77 14.03 18.85
N HIS A 17 -0.22 12.88 19.24
CA HIS A 17 0.15 12.62 20.64
C HIS A 17 1.26 13.55 21.13
N GLN A 18 2.10 14.05 20.23
CA GLN A 18 3.10 15.08 20.52
C GLN A 18 2.54 16.52 20.44
N GLY A 19 1.21 16.70 20.29
CA GLY A 19 0.56 18.01 20.21
C GLY A 19 0.57 18.67 18.82
N ILE A 20 1.20 18.05 17.82
CA ILE A 20 1.31 18.60 16.46
C ILE A 20 0.09 18.17 15.63
N LYS A 21 -0.91 19.05 15.53
CA LYS A 21 -2.11 18.82 14.72
C LYS A 21 -1.81 18.91 13.22
N ILE A 22 -1.56 17.77 12.59
CA ILE A 22 -1.25 17.66 11.16
C ILE A 22 -2.19 16.71 10.41
N GLY A 23 -2.48 17.02 9.14
CA GLY A 23 -3.26 16.18 8.23
C GLY A 23 -2.43 15.02 7.64
N ARG A 24 -3.09 13.91 7.31
CA ARG A 24 -2.44 12.70 6.75
C ARG A 24 -1.69 12.98 5.45
N ASP A 25 -2.24 13.79 4.55
CA ASP A 25 -1.59 14.08 3.26
C ASP A 25 -0.33 14.92 3.43
N ARG A 26 -0.30 15.82 4.42
CA ARG A 26 0.90 16.58 4.76
C ARG A 26 1.99 15.66 5.31
N VAL A 27 1.65 14.74 6.22
CA VAL A 27 2.58 13.72 6.72
C VAL A 27 3.11 12.86 5.57
N ARG A 28 2.24 12.35 4.70
CA ARG A 28 2.63 11.53 3.53
C ARG A 28 3.62 12.28 2.62
N ARG A 29 3.35 13.56 2.34
CA ARG A 29 4.23 14.41 1.52
C ARG A 29 5.59 14.64 2.19
N LEU A 30 5.61 14.93 3.48
CA LEU A 30 6.85 15.14 4.23
C LEU A 30 7.70 13.86 4.30
N MET A 31 7.09 12.71 4.59
CA MET A 31 7.78 11.42 4.56
C MET A 31 8.41 11.16 3.20
N ARG A 32 7.68 11.42 2.09
CA ARG A 32 8.24 11.29 0.73
C ARG A 32 9.43 12.21 0.49
N LYS A 33 9.36 13.48 0.92
CA LYS A 33 10.48 14.43 0.79
C LYS A 33 11.73 14.00 1.57
N MET A 34 11.53 13.36 2.72
CA MET A 34 12.60 12.86 3.57
C MET A 34 13.09 11.45 3.18
N GLY A 35 12.52 10.82 2.14
CA GLY A 35 12.84 9.44 1.77
C GLY A 35 12.38 8.38 2.80
N LEU A 36 11.50 8.75 3.73
CA LEU A 36 11.01 7.86 4.78
C LEU A 36 9.89 6.96 4.26
N VAL A 37 10.11 5.65 4.35
CA VAL A 37 9.14 4.62 3.97
C VAL A 37 8.95 3.66 5.13
N ALA A 38 7.70 3.27 5.36
CA ALA A 38 7.38 2.26 6.37
C ALA A 38 7.75 0.86 5.86
N ILE A 39 8.45 0.11 6.69
CA ILE A 39 8.82 -1.27 6.43
C ILE A 39 7.70 -2.17 6.98
N TYR A 40 6.96 -2.80 6.09
CA TYR A 40 5.96 -3.81 6.42
C TYR A 40 5.96 -4.91 5.35
N GLN A 41 5.51 -6.11 5.73
CA GLN A 41 5.34 -7.20 4.78
C GLN A 41 4.28 -6.79 3.75
N LYS A 42 4.66 -6.74 2.47
CA LYS A 42 3.70 -6.53 1.40
C LYS A 42 2.76 -7.73 1.34
N PRO A 43 1.44 -7.53 1.18
CA PRO A 43 0.53 -8.66 0.99
C PRO A 43 0.96 -9.45 -0.24
N ARG A 44 0.97 -10.78 -0.14
CA ARG A 44 1.29 -11.69 -1.26
C ARG A 44 0.08 -11.80 -2.18
N THR A 45 -0.32 -10.71 -2.82
CA THR A 45 -1.53 -10.65 -3.68
C THR A 45 -1.44 -11.51 -4.93
N SER A 46 -0.23 -11.91 -5.34
CA SER A 46 0.01 -12.86 -6.43
C SER A 46 -0.12 -14.32 -6.01
N VAL A 47 -0.05 -14.61 -4.71
CA VAL A 47 -0.21 -15.97 -4.19
C VAL A 47 -1.68 -16.19 -3.86
N ARG A 48 -2.22 -17.23 -4.47
CA ARG A 48 -3.63 -17.58 -4.40
C ARG A 48 -3.89 -18.49 -3.20
N HIS A 49 -4.99 -18.27 -2.49
CA HIS A 49 -5.44 -19.25 -1.49
C HIS A 49 -5.87 -20.56 -2.21
N PRO A 50 -5.48 -21.74 -1.71
CA PRO A 50 -5.78 -23.03 -2.35
C PRO A 50 -7.28 -23.22 -2.65
N GLU A 51 -8.15 -22.74 -1.76
CA GLU A 51 -9.60 -22.94 -1.82
C GLU A 51 -10.34 -22.08 -2.86
N HIS A 52 -9.73 -21.01 -3.38
CA HIS A 52 -10.42 -20.21 -4.39
C HIS A 52 -10.56 -21.02 -5.68
N LYS A 53 -11.55 -20.72 -6.54
CA LYS A 53 -11.70 -21.32 -7.90
C LYS A 53 -11.03 -20.51 -9.02
N ILE A 54 -10.19 -21.16 -9.85
CA ILE A 54 -9.48 -20.48 -10.95
C ILE A 54 -10.50 -20.31 -12.06
N TYR A 55 -10.79 -19.06 -12.43
CA TYR A 55 -11.61 -18.78 -13.60
C TYR A 55 -10.68 -18.65 -14.81
N PRO A 56 -10.84 -19.49 -15.84
CA PRO A 56 -10.04 -19.35 -17.05
C PRO A 56 -10.34 -18.00 -17.69
N TYR A 57 -9.29 -17.32 -18.16
CA TYR A 57 -9.46 -16.10 -18.95
C TYR A 57 -9.96 -16.48 -20.34
N LEU A 58 -11.25 -16.22 -20.59
CA LEU A 58 -11.95 -16.73 -21.78
C LEU A 58 -11.47 -16.12 -23.11
N LEU A 59 -10.74 -14.99 -23.05
CA LEU A 59 -10.15 -14.36 -24.23
C LEU A 59 -8.74 -14.89 -24.52
N ARG A 60 -8.20 -15.80 -23.70
CA ARG A 60 -6.88 -16.38 -23.92
C ARG A 60 -6.89 -17.20 -25.21
N GLY A 61 -6.09 -16.79 -26.19
CA GLY A 61 -5.98 -17.47 -27.49
C GLY A 61 -7.05 -17.07 -28.52
N LEU A 62 -7.98 -16.19 -28.16
CA LEU A 62 -8.98 -15.70 -29.10
C LEU A 62 -8.39 -14.60 -30.00
N ARG A 63 -8.49 -14.73 -31.33
CA ARG A 63 -8.11 -13.68 -32.28
C ARG A 63 -9.19 -12.59 -32.26
N ILE A 64 -8.92 -11.48 -31.57
CA ILE A 64 -9.85 -10.35 -31.47
C ILE A 64 -9.64 -9.43 -32.68
N ASN A 65 -10.53 -9.51 -33.68
CA ASN A 65 -10.57 -8.56 -34.77
C ASN A 65 -11.35 -7.32 -34.33
N ARG A 66 -10.67 -6.17 -34.24
CA ARG A 66 -11.31 -4.88 -33.94
C ARG A 66 -11.75 -4.25 -35.27
N ARG A 67 -13.02 -3.84 -35.35
CA ARG A 67 -13.53 -2.99 -36.44
C ARG A 67 -13.16 -1.54 -36.20
#